data_AF-A0AAN7I3J4-F1
#
_entry.id   AF-A0AAN7I3J4-F1
#
_cell.length_a   1.000
_cell.length_b   1.000
_cell.length_c   1.000
_cell.angle_alpha   90.00
_cell.angle_beta   90.00
_cell.angle_gamma   90.00
#
_symmetry.space_group_name_H-M   'P 1'
#
loop_
_entity.id
_entity.type
_entity.pdbx_description
1 polymer ?
#
loop_
_entity_poly.entity_id
_entity_poly.type
_entity_poly.pdbx_seq_one_letter_code
_entity_poly.pdbx_strand_id
1 'polypeptide(L)'
;MTDLGTTRRPFLSLTKAYSLLTKAQTTSAVVFSTFAAIHGVQLLAANVGGASLANHWLIVGRPFYQDEHMEGILVTGSAVTHVLTGLAKLGIRLYWNRNKQLTAAIAPPNNENNLLRYHGLAGYLLIPLAGLHYYLVRGLPIDYYGDSAFIDFGYIAWGLQNKSIFSYGLHTALIVAASYHMVSGIKYIFQRKPRPVVAVDSSKVPLNGRSVAVDQKATKQKKSVLIQKSVIAGLSLALVSSLVIISRDTKKIPLRLDFAKMYARII
;
A
#
# COMPACT_ATOMS: atom_id res chain seq x y z
N MET A 1 -54.41 12.03 -17.28
CA MET A 1 -53.40 10.95 -17.34
C MET A 1 -52.26 11.34 -16.42
N THR A 2 -52.27 10.83 -15.20
CA THR A 2 -51.24 11.06 -14.18
C THR A 2 -50.10 10.08 -14.42
N ASP A 3 -48.94 10.63 -14.79
CA ASP A 3 -47.70 9.89 -14.91
C ASP A 3 -47.27 9.41 -13.51
N LEU A 4 -47.50 8.13 -13.23
CA LEU A 4 -47.03 7.46 -12.02
C LEU A 4 -45.51 7.32 -12.13
N GLY A 5 -44.81 8.38 -11.76
CA GLY A 5 -43.35 8.44 -11.71
C GLY A 5 -42.78 7.45 -10.70
N THR A 6 -42.69 6.18 -11.08
CA THR A 6 -41.93 5.16 -10.36
C THR A 6 -40.45 5.36 -10.67
N THR A 7 -39.85 6.40 -10.10
CA THR A 7 -38.39 6.47 -10.02
C THR A 7 -37.95 5.32 -9.11
N ARG A 8 -37.49 4.22 -9.71
CA ARG A 8 -36.87 3.10 -8.99
C ARG A 8 -35.75 3.69 -8.13
N ARG A 9 -35.97 3.80 -6.82
CA ARG A 9 -34.90 4.13 -5.89
C ARG A 9 -33.85 3.03 -6.04
N PRO A 10 -32.56 3.36 -6.30
CA PRO A 10 -31.55 2.34 -6.42
C PRO A 10 -31.53 1.52 -5.13
N PHE A 11 -31.47 0.19 -5.27
CA PHE A 11 -31.48 -0.77 -4.15
C PHE A 11 -30.39 -0.46 -3.09
N LEU A 12 -29.31 0.23 -3.50
CA LEU A 12 -28.31 0.80 -2.61
C LEU A 12 -28.18 2.32 -2.81
N SER A 13 -28.22 3.11 -1.72
CA SER A 13 -27.83 4.52 -1.80
C SER A 13 -26.30 4.64 -1.98
N LEU A 14 -25.85 5.67 -2.69
CA LEU A 14 -24.41 5.96 -2.88
C LEU A 14 -23.66 6.10 -1.55
N THR A 15 -24.32 6.58 -0.49
CA THR A 15 -23.75 6.68 0.86
C THR A 15 -23.54 5.31 1.50
N LYS A 16 -24.51 4.39 1.37
CA LYS A 16 -24.36 2.99 1.83
C LYS A 16 -23.27 2.27 1.04
N ALA A 17 -23.21 2.47 -0.28
CA ALA A 17 -22.15 1.92 -1.13
C ALA A 17 -20.77 2.42 -0.68
N TYR A 18 -20.60 3.72 -0.46
CA TYR A 18 -19.34 4.30 -0.01
C TYR A 18 -18.89 3.77 1.36
N SER A 19 -19.84 3.55 2.28
CA SER A 19 -19.58 2.93 3.59
C SER A 19 -19.11 1.49 3.45
N LEU A 20 -19.78 0.68 2.62
CA LEU A 20 -19.40 -0.71 2.36
C LEU A 20 -18.02 -0.81 1.70
N LEU A 21 -17.76 0.01 0.68
CA LEU A 21 -16.45 0.11 0.04
C LEU A 21 -15.37 0.51 1.04
N THR A 22 -15.67 1.39 1.99
CA THR A 22 -14.73 1.79 3.04
C THR A 22 -14.44 0.68 4.04
N LYS A 23 -15.42 -0.16 4.37
CA LYS A 23 -15.19 -1.37 5.17
C LYS A 23 -14.29 -2.34 4.42
N ALA A 24 -14.66 -2.70 3.19
CA ALA A 24 -13.90 -3.61 2.35
C ALA A 24 -12.46 -3.13 2.14
N GLN A 25 -12.25 -1.86 1.78
CA GLN A 25 -10.91 -1.29 1.56
C GLN A 25 -10.00 -1.39 2.78
N THR A 26 -10.53 -1.20 3.99
CA THR A 26 -9.72 -1.24 5.22
C THR A 26 -9.51 -2.66 5.73
N THR A 27 -10.53 -3.53 5.64
CA THR A 27 -10.33 -4.95 5.96
C THR A 27 -9.26 -5.55 5.06
N SER A 28 -9.34 -5.29 3.76
CA SER A 28 -8.33 -5.77 2.82
C SER A 28 -6.95 -5.12 3.03
N ALA A 29 -6.89 -3.84 3.45
CA ALA A 29 -5.64 -3.20 3.83
C ALA A 29 -4.95 -3.88 5.02
N VAL A 30 -5.71 -4.27 6.05
CA VAL A 30 -5.18 -4.97 7.23
C VAL A 30 -4.60 -6.32 6.81
N VAL A 31 -5.35 -7.12 6.05
CA VAL A 31 -4.90 -8.43 5.56
C VAL A 31 -3.62 -8.29 4.71
N PHE A 32 -3.62 -7.39 3.73
CA PHE A 32 -2.44 -7.16 2.89
C PHE A 32 -1.24 -6.65 3.68
N SER A 33 -1.47 -5.83 4.71
CA SER A 33 -0.38 -5.30 5.56
C SER A 33 0.28 -6.39 6.38
N THR A 34 -0.48 -7.40 6.83
CA THR A 34 0.06 -8.59 7.50
C THR A 34 0.98 -9.38 6.56
N PHE A 35 0.54 -9.63 5.33
CA PHE A 35 1.38 -10.24 4.29
C PHE A 35 2.65 -9.40 4.06
N ALA A 36 2.51 -8.09 3.83
CA ALA A 36 3.62 -7.20 3.54
C ALA A 36 4.64 -7.16 4.69
N ALA A 37 4.20 -7.27 5.95
CA ALA A 37 5.08 -7.37 7.10
C ALA A 37 5.87 -8.69 7.10
N ILE A 38 5.21 -9.83 6.90
CA ILE A 38 5.88 -11.14 6.82
C ILE A 38 6.86 -11.18 5.65
N HIS A 39 6.46 -10.68 4.48
CA HIS A 39 7.31 -10.59 3.30
C HIS A 39 8.51 -9.66 3.54
N GLY A 40 8.30 -8.51 4.19
CA GLY A 40 9.37 -7.57 4.53
C GLY A 40 10.40 -8.13 5.51
N VAL A 41 10.00 -9.00 6.45
CA VAL A 41 10.93 -9.66 7.39
C VAL A 41 11.99 -10.49 6.67
N GLN A 42 11.63 -11.15 5.58
CA GLN A 42 12.55 -11.96 4.77
C GLN A 42 13.68 -11.10 4.21
N LEU A 43 13.35 -9.87 3.78
CA LEU A 43 14.33 -8.92 3.31
C LEU A 43 15.18 -8.40 4.47
N LEU A 44 14.54 -7.95 5.56
CA LEU A 44 15.23 -7.39 6.72
C LEU A 44 16.22 -8.35 7.37
N ALA A 45 15.96 -9.66 7.29
CA ALA A 45 16.88 -10.70 7.74
C ALA A 45 18.26 -10.61 7.08
N ALA A 46 18.36 -10.07 5.85
CA ALA A 46 19.63 -9.85 5.18
C ALA A 46 20.55 -8.88 5.94
N ASN A 47 20.01 -7.88 6.63
CA ASN A 47 20.81 -6.95 7.43
C ASN A 47 21.51 -7.61 8.63
N VAL A 48 21.07 -8.80 9.02
CA VAL A 48 21.61 -9.52 10.20
C VAL A 48 22.49 -10.68 9.77
N GLY A 49 22.00 -11.53 8.87
CA GLY A 49 22.67 -12.78 8.49
C GLY A 49 22.89 -12.95 6.99
N GLY A 50 22.87 -11.85 6.24
CA GLY A 50 23.16 -11.86 4.82
C GLY A 50 22.11 -12.58 3.96
N ALA A 51 22.47 -12.86 2.72
CA ALA A 51 21.57 -13.52 1.76
C ALA A 51 21.11 -14.91 2.24
N SER A 52 21.95 -15.61 3.01
CA SER A 52 21.62 -16.94 3.55
C SER A 52 20.46 -16.88 4.55
N LEU A 53 20.49 -15.93 5.49
CA LEU A 53 19.42 -15.79 6.47
C LEU A 53 18.13 -15.28 5.81
N ALA A 54 18.24 -14.40 4.81
CA ALA A 54 17.11 -13.96 4.01
C ALA A 54 16.42 -15.15 3.32
N ASN A 55 17.18 -16.02 2.66
CA ASN A 55 16.66 -17.24 2.04
C ASN A 55 16.02 -18.20 3.05
N HIS A 56 16.59 -18.33 4.24
CA HIS A 56 15.98 -19.13 5.30
C HIS A 56 14.58 -18.60 5.68
N TRP A 57 14.47 -17.28 5.91
CA TRP A 57 13.18 -16.66 6.22
C TRP A 57 12.19 -16.71 5.06
N LEU A 58 12.67 -16.66 3.81
CA LEU A 58 11.83 -16.89 2.63
C LEU A 58 11.16 -18.28 2.70
N ILE A 59 11.95 -19.32 2.99
CA ILE A 59 11.45 -20.71 3.11
C ILE A 59 10.45 -20.83 4.28
N VAL A 60 10.78 -20.25 5.44
CA VAL A 60 9.88 -20.23 6.61
C VAL A 60 8.58 -19.48 6.30
N GLY A 61 8.63 -18.45 5.46
CA GLY A 61 7.47 -17.67 5.05
C GLY A 61 6.51 -18.40 4.10
N ARG A 62 6.99 -19.36 3.30
CA ARG A 62 6.19 -19.97 2.23
C ARG A 62 4.88 -20.58 2.72
N PRO A 63 4.84 -21.38 3.79
CA PRO A 63 3.58 -21.99 4.25
C PRO A 63 2.51 -20.98 4.68
N PHE A 64 2.90 -19.76 5.05
CA PHE A 64 1.96 -18.77 5.58
C PHE A 64 1.16 -18.02 4.50
N TYR A 65 1.70 -17.93 3.28
CA TYR A 65 1.06 -17.14 2.22
C TYR A 65 1.32 -17.62 0.78
N GLN A 66 2.14 -18.65 0.56
CA GLN A 66 2.42 -19.23 -0.77
C GLN A 66 1.77 -20.61 -0.96
N ASP A 67 0.82 -20.98 -0.11
CA ASP A 67 -0.03 -22.15 -0.33
C ASP A 67 -1.01 -21.89 -1.49
N GLU A 68 -1.34 -22.94 -2.26
CA GLU A 68 -2.06 -22.86 -3.55
C GLU A 68 -3.36 -22.03 -3.46
N HIS A 69 -4.07 -22.12 -2.34
CA HIS A 69 -5.32 -21.39 -2.13
C HIS A 69 -5.14 -20.12 -1.30
N MET A 70 -4.17 -20.08 -0.38
CA MET A 70 -3.96 -18.94 0.50
C MET A 70 -3.31 -17.75 -0.22
N GLU A 71 -2.40 -18.00 -1.16
CA GLU A 71 -1.74 -16.91 -1.91
C GLU A 71 -2.74 -16.08 -2.71
N GLY A 72 -3.64 -16.77 -3.43
CA GLY A 72 -4.67 -16.13 -4.23
C GLY A 72 -5.62 -15.27 -3.41
N ILE A 73 -5.99 -15.71 -2.20
CA ILE A 73 -6.97 -15.01 -1.35
C ILE A 73 -6.30 -13.92 -0.51
N LEU A 74 -5.23 -14.27 0.22
CA LEU A 74 -4.61 -13.38 1.20
C LEU A 74 -3.72 -12.32 0.55
N VAL A 75 -2.99 -12.67 -0.51
CA VAL A 75 -2.07 -11.73 -1.15
C VAL A 75 -2.77 -11.02 -2.29
N THR A 76 -3.13 -11.77 -3.34
CA THR A 76 -3.71 -11.19 -4.56
C THR A 76 -5.12 -10.65 -4.29
N GLY A 77 -5.98 -11.43 -3.64
CA GLY A 77 -7.36 -11.06 -3.35
C GLY A 77 -7.48 -9.82 -2.47
N SER A 78 -6.69 -9.74 -1.40
CA SER A 78 -6.68 -8.56 -0.53
C SER A 78 -6.11 -7.31 -1.23
N ALA A 79 -5.02 -7.45 -1.99
CA ALA A 79 -4.44 -6.36 -2.77
C ALA A 79 -5.42 -5.80 -3.81
N VAL A 80 -6.01 -6.69 -4.62
CA VAL A 80 -6.98 -6.34 -5.66
C VAL A 80 -8.21 -5.69 -5.04
N THR A 81 -8.76 -6.27 -3.97
CA THR A 81 -9.90 -5.70 -3.25
C THR A 81 -9.56 -4.29 -2.73
N HIS A 82 -8.37 -4.09 -2.17
CA HIS A 82 -7.92 -2.78 -1.70
C HIS A 82 -7.88 -1.74 -2.82
N VAL A 83 -7.28 -2.08 -3.95
CA VAL A 83 -7.15 -1.19 -5.11
C VAL A 83 -8.52 -0.87 -5.71
N LEU A 84 -9.32 -1.89 -6.01
CA LEU A 84 -10.63 -1.72 -6.66
C LEU A 84 -11.59 -0.88 -5.80
N THR A 85 -11.64 -1.14 -4.49
CA THR A 85 -12.49 -0.35 -3.57
C THR A 85 -12.00 1.10 -3.44
N GLY A 86 -10.68 1.33 -3.47
CA GLY A 86 -10.07 2.66 -3.51
C GLY A 86 -10.42 3.44 -4.79
N LEU A 87 -10.32 2.80 -5.95
CA LEU A 87 -10.69 3.36 -7.25
C LEU A 87 -12.20 3.65 -7.35
N ALA A 88 -13.04 2.72 -6.88
CA ALA A 88 -14.49 2.93 -6.83
C ALA A 88 -14.85 4.15 -5.97
N LYS A 89 -14.22 4.30 -4.79
CA LYS A 89 -14.41 5.48 -3.93
C LYS A 89 -13.87 6.77 -4.55
N LEU A 90 -12.82 6.70 -5.36
CA LEU A 90 -12.39 7.85 -6.18
C LEU A 90 -13.51 8.23 -7.16
N GLY A 91 -14.05 7.27 -7.91
CA GLY A 91 -15.14 7.49 -8.86
C GLY A 91 -16.37 8.13 -8.20
N ILE A 92 -16.80 7.63 -7.05
CA ILE A 92 -17.91 8.21 -6.28
C ILE A 92 -17.60 9.65 -5.84
N ARG A 93 -16.38 9.93 -5.36
CA ARG A 93 -15.96 11.30 -4.99
C ARG A 93 -15.96 12.24 -6.19
N LEU A 94 -15.47 11.79 -7.35
CA LEU A 94 -15.48 12.57 -8.58
C LEU A 94 -16.92 12.86 -9.04
N TYR A 95 -17.81 11.87 -8.95
CA TYR A 95 -19.23 12.03 -9.24
C TYR A 95 -19.90 13.06 -8.31
N TRP A 96 -19.68 12.97 -6.99
CA TRP A 96 -20.20 13.98 -6.05
C TRP A 96 -19.65 15.37 -6.32
N ASN A 97 -18.35 15.51 -6.56
CA ASN A 97 -17.73 16.82 -6.82
C ASN A 97 -18.28 17.50 -8.08
N ARG A 98 -18.64 16.72 -9.11
CA ARG A 98 -19.31 17.25 -10.32
C ARG A 98 -20.75 17.69 -10.03
N ASN A 99 -21.43 17.01 -9.11
CA ASN A 99 -22.80 17.29 -8.71
C ASN A 99 -22.85 18.13 -7.42
N LYS A 100 -22.48 19.42 -7.53
CA LYS A 100 -22.32 20.36 -6.39
C LYS A 100 -23.50 20.41 -5.39
N GLN A 101 -24.72 20.07 -5.81
CA GLN A 101 -25.90 19.98 -4.93
C GLN A 101 -25.83 18.82 -3.91
N LEU A 102 -25.13 17.72 -4.22
CA LEU A 102 -24.89 16.60 -3.28
C LEU A 102 -23.74 16.90 -2.31
N THR A 103 -22.80 17.75 -2.71
CA THR A 103 -21.61 18.14 -1.93
C THR A 103 -21.95 19.08 -0.78
N ALA A 104 -23.02 19.87 -0.89
CA ALA A 104 -23.50 20.74 0.20
C ALA A 104 -23.99 19.95 1.43
N ALA A 105 -24.44 18.71 1.26
CA ALA A 105 -24.87 17.83 2.35
C ALA A 105 -23.71 17.05 3.02
N ILE A 106 -22.53 17.04 2.40
CA ILE A 106 -21.34 16.31 2.86
C ILE A 106 -20.18 17.29 2.80
N ALA A 107 -20.09 18.19 3.78
CA ALA A 107 -19.01 19.15 3.88
C ALA A 107 -17.66 18.44 3.61
N PRO A 108 -16.90 18.82 2.57
CA PRO A 108 -15.57 18.29 2.37
C PRO A 108 -14.76 18.64 3.62
N PRO A 109 -13.88 17.75 4.10
CA PRO A 109 -13.06 18.07 5.26
C PRO A 109 -12.30 19.36 4.96
N ASN A 110 -12.58 20.39 5.77
CA ASN A 110 -11.80 21.60 5.89
C ASN A 110 -10.33 21.22 5.89
N ASN A 111 -9.52 22.02 5.21
CA ASN A 111 -8.10 21.90 4.93
C ASN A 111 -7.22 21.49 6.14
N GLU A 112 -7.40 20.28 6.65
CA GLU A 112 -6.57 19.69 7.70
C GLU A 112 -5.31 19.20 7.01
N ASN A 113 -4.29 20.08 7.01
CA ASN A 113 -2.87 19.82 6.81
C ASN A 113 -2.58 18.33 6.66
N ASN A 114 -2.67 17.83 5.43
CA ASN A 114 -2.67 16.41 5.16
C ASN A 114 -1.26 15.90 5.46
N LEU A 115 -1.10 15.33 6.66
CA LEU A 115 0.19 15.09 7.33
C LEU A 115 1.20 14.30 6.49
N LEU A 116 0.68 13.57 5.49
CA LEU A 116 1.40 12.97 4.37
C LEU A 116 0.54 13.15 3.11
N ARG A 117 0.69 14.32 2.46
CA ARG A 117 -0.12 14.81 1.32
C ARG A 117 -0.23 13.81 0.17
N TYR A 118 0.76 12.95 0.01
CA TYR A 118 0.92 12.08 -1.15
C TYR A 118 0.42 10.66 -0.92
N HIS A 119 -0.38 10.37 0.12
CA HIS A 119 -0.88 9.00 0.38
C HIS A 119 -1.59 8.39 -0.85
N GLY A 120 -2.47 9.16 -1.49
CA GLY A 120 -3.17 8.72 -2.70
C GLY A 120 -2.24 8.57 -3.91
N LEU A 121 -1.29 9.50 -4.09
CA LEU A 121 -0.29 9.44 -5.16
C LEU A 121 0.60 8.19 -5.02
N ALA A 122 1.08 7.90 -3.81
CA ALA A 122 1.84 6.70 -3.52
C ALA A 122 1.01 5.43 -3.80
N GLY A 123 -0.29 5.44 -3.48
CA GLY A 123 -1.19 4.34 -3.81
C GLY A 123 -1.31 4.09 -5.32
N TYR A 124 -1.43 5.14 -6.14
CA TYR A 124 -1.47 4.99 -7.60
C TYR A 124 -0.13 4.54 -8.18
N LEU A 125 0.98 5.06 -7.66
CA LEU A 125 2.32 4.64 -8.08
C LEU A 125 2.60 3.17 -7.72
N LEU A 126 2.04 2.68 -6.61
CA LEU A 126 2.20 1.29 -6.18
C LEU A 126 1.50 0.29 -7.09
N ILE A 127 0.44 0.68 -7.82
CA ILE A 127 -0.27 -0.25 -8.73
C ILE A 127 0.68 -0.81 -9.81
N PRO A 128 1.33 0.01 -10.66
CA PRO A 128 2.26 -0.52 -11.66
C PRO A 128 3.52 -1.11 -11.04
N LEU A 129 4.04 -0.56 -9.93
CA LEU A 129 5.25 -1.09 -9.27
C LEU A 129 5.01 -2.48 -8.69
N ALA A 130 3.91 -2.70 -7.97
CA ALA A 130 3.55 -3.99 -7.41
C ALA A 130 3.20 -5.00 -8.50
N GLY A 131 2.51 -4.57 -9.56
CA GLY A 131 2.24 -5.41 -10.73
C GLY A 131 3.51 -5.89 -11.43
N LEU A 132 4.47 -4.98 -11.66
CA LEU A 132 5.76 -5.32 -12.26
C LEU A 132 6.61 -6.21 -11.35
N HIS A 133 6.60 -5.95 -10.03
CA HIS A 133 7.25 -6.83 -9.06
C HIS A 133 6.63 -8.23 -9.07
N TYR A 134 5.30 -8.34 -9.02
CA TYR A 134 4.59 -9.63 -9.13
C TYR A 134 4.94 -10.34 -10.43
N TYR A 135 4.88 -9.65 -11.57
CA TYR A 135 5.25 -10.24 -12.85
C TYR A 135 6.70 -10.75 -12.87
N LEU A 136 7.63 -9.97 -12.31
CA LEU A 136 9.04 -10.35 -12.23
C LEU A 136 9.24 -11.62 -11.38
N VAL A 137 8.67 -11.68 -10.17
CA VAL A 137 8.98 -12.73 -9.18
C VAL A 137 8.00 -13.91 -9.20
N ARG A 138 6.88 -13.78 -9.91
CA ARG A 138 5.85 -14.82 -10.07
C ARG A 138 5.56 -15.12 -11.52
N GLY A 139 5.15 -14.11 -12.30
CA GLY A 139 4.73 -14.27 -13.68
C GLY A 139 5.79 -14.93 -14.56
N LEU A 140 6.99 -14.37 -14.62
CA LEU A 140 8.09 -14.91 -15.42
C LEU A 140 8.50 -16.35 -15.03
N PRO A 141 8.70 -16.67 -13.74
CA PRO A 141 8.94 -18.05 -13.32
C PRO A 141 7.83 -19.01 -13.75
N ILE A 142 6.55 -18.64 -13.57
CA ILE A 142 5.41 -19.47 -14.00
C ILE A 142 5.44 -19.68 -15.51
N ASP A 143 5.70 -18.63 -16.29
CA ASP A 143 5.77 -18.72 -17.76
C ASP A 143 6.96 -19.55 -18.26
N TYR A 144 8.02 -19.69 -17.47
CA TYR A 144 9.25 -20.42 -17.85
C TYR A 144 9.26 -21.86 -17.35
N TYR A 145 8.85 -22.09 -16.10
CA TYR A 145 8.95 -23.38 -15.39
C TYR A 145 7.59 -24.00 -15.05
N GLY A 146 6.47 -23.30 -15.28
CA GLY A 146 5.13 -23.72 -14.86
C GLY A 146 4.82 -23.49 -13.38
N ASP A 147 5.78 -22.95 -12.61
CA ASP A 147 5.67 -22.67 -11.18
C ASP A 147 6.62 -21.52 -10.80
N SER A 148 6.44 -20.92 -9.62
CA SER A 148 7.32 -19.91 -9.03
C SER A 148 7.85 -20.29 -7.64
N ALA A 149 7.49 -21.46 -7.10
CA ALA A 149 7.85 -21.84 -5.73
C ALA A 149 9.36 -22.05 -5.52
N PHE A 150 10.12 -22.36 -6.56
CA PHE A 150 11.58 -22.56 -6.47
C PHE A 150 12.38 -21.25 -6.44
N ILE A 151 11.74 -20.10 -6.67
CA ILE A 151 12.43 -18.81 -6.70
C ILE A 151 12.93 -18.43 -5.30
N ASP A 152 14.18 -17.98 -5.26
CA ASP A 152 14.89 -17.56 -4.05
C ASP A 152 15.57 -16.19 -4.25
N PHE A 153 16.30 -15.71 -3.25
CA PHE A 153 17.05 -14.46 -3.40
C PHE A 153 18.22 -14.56 -4.39
N GLY A 154 18.60 -15.75 -4.86
CA GLY A 154 19.54 -15.94 -5.95
C GLY A 154 19.01 -15.40 -7.28
N TYR A 155 17.73 -15.63 -7.57
CA TYR A 155 17.05 -15.03 -8.73
C TYR A 155 17.05 -13.51 -8.67
N ILE A 156 16.69 -12.95 -7.52
CA ILE A 156 16.65 -11.50 -7.30
C ILE A 156 18.05 -10.89 -7.36
N ALA A 157 19.04 -11.53 -6.74
CA ALA A 157 20.44 -11.10 -6.77
C ALA A 157 21.00 -11.09 -8.19
N TRP A 158 20.66 -12.09 -9.02
CA TRP A 158 21.03 -12.10 -10.42
C TRP A 158 20.54 -10.84 -11.14
N GLY A 159 19.28 -10.47 -10.95
CA GLY A 159 18.70 -9.25 -11.51
C GLY A 159 19.39 -7.98 -11.01
N LEU A 160 19.69 -7.90 -9.71
CA LEU A 160 20.40 -6.77 -9.10
C LEU A 160 21.83 -6.62 -9.66
N GLN A 161 22.51 -7.73 -9.95
CA GLN A 161 23.87 -7.72 -10.48
C GLN A 161 23.92 -7.46 -12.00
N ASN A 162 23.02 -8.04 -12.78
CA ASN A 162 23.11 -8.07 -14.24
C ASN A 162 22.16 -7.09 -14.94
N LYS A 163 21.05 -6.73 -14.30
CA LYS A 163 20.06 -5.74 -14.79
C LYS A 163 19.86 -4.67 -13.72
N SER A 164 20.96 -4.11 -13.22
CA SER A 164 21.03 -3.30 -12.01
C SER A 164 20.09 -2.08 -12.03
N ILE A 165 20.11 -1.29 -13.10
CA ILE A 165 19.26 -0.08 -13.22
C ILE A 165 17.78 -0.43 -13.04
N PHE A 166 17.31 -1.45 -13.76
CA PHE A 166 15.93 -1.91 -13.69
C PHE A 166 15.61 -2.51 -12.31
N SER A 167 16.43 -3.46 -11.85
CA SER A 167 16.14 -4.20 -10.63
C SER A 167 16.24 -3.33 -9.38
N TYR A 168 17.28 -2.51 -9.24
CA TYR A 168 17.37 -1.55 -8.13
C TYR A 168 16.30 -0.48 -8.24
N GLY A 169 16.04 0.05 -9.44
CA GLY A 169 15.03 1.08 -9.66
C GLY A 169 13.63 0.61 -9.25
N LEU A 170 13.20 -0.55 -9.75
CA LEU A 170 11.91 -1.16 -9.43
C LEU A 170 11.76 -1.41 -7.92
N HIS A 171 12.70 -2.15 -7.32
CA HIS A 171 12.56 -2.57 -5.93
C HIS A 171 12.70 -1.39 -4.96
N THR A 172 13.60 -0.43 -5.23
CA THR A 172 13.73 0.78 -4.40
C THR A 172 12.48 1.65 -4.48
N ALA A 173 11.95 1.87 -5.69
CA ALA A 173 10.72 2.63 -5.86
C ALA A 173 9.54 1.96 -5.14
N LEU A 174 9.42 0.63 -5.25
CA LEU A 174 8.41 -0.15 -4.57
C LEU A 174 8.54 -0.04 -3.04
N ILE A 175 9.74 -0.24 -2.48
CA ILE A 175 10.01 -0.14 -1.04
C ILE A 175 9.63 1.23 -0.49
N VAL A 176 10.08 2.31 -1.14
CA VAL A 176 9.85 3.68 -0.66
C VAL A 176 8.37 4.03 -0.76
N ALA A 177 7.73 3.73 -1.90
CA ALA A 177 6.31 4.00 -2.09
C ALA A 177 5.44 3.18 -1.11
N ALA A 178 5.77 1.91 -0.90
CA ALA A 178 5.04 1.00 0.01
C ALA A 178 5.17 1.46 1.46
N SER A 179 6.40 1.72 1.91
CA SER A 179 6.68 2.22 3.26
C SER A 179 5.93 3.52 3.53
N TYR A 180 5.96 4.47 2.58
CA TYR A 180 5.20 5.71 2.68
C TYR A 180 3.68 5.46 2.75
N HIS A 181 3.13 4.65 1.84
CA HIS A 181 1.70 4.40 1.75
C HIS A 181 1.16 3.70 2.99
N MET A 182 1.88 2.69 3.49
CA MET A 182 1.50 1.94 4.69
C MET A 182 1.54 2.82 5.95
N VAL A 183 2.66 3.52 6.20
CA VAL A 183 2.80 4.36 7.41
C VAL A 183 1.83 5.55 7.39
N SER A 184 1.64 6.19 6.23
CA SER A 184 0.62 7.25 6.07
C SER A 184 -0.81 6.73 6.17
N GLY A 185 -1.03 5.45 5.86
CA GLY A 185 -2.30 4.76 5.86
C GLY A 185 -2.85 4.43 7.25
N ILE A 186 -1.97 4.26 8.24
CA ILE A 186 -2.30 3.85 9.62
C ILE A 186 -3.43 4.69 10.23
N LYS A 187 -3.45 6.01 10.01
CA LYS A 187 -4.50 6.89 10.56
C LYS A 187 -5.90 6.51 10.06
N TYR A 188 -6.05 6.03 8.83
CA TYR A 188 -7.35 5.65 8.26
C TYR A 188 -7.87 4.32 8.83
N ILE A 189 -6.99 3.50 9.39
CA ILE A 189 -7.33 2.27 10.11
C ILE A 189 -7.80 2.62 11.52
N PHE A 190 -7.01 3.40 12.27
CA PHE A 190 -7.23 3.60 13.72
C PHE A 190 -8.11 4.81 14.10
N GLN A 191 -8.27 5.84 13.26
CA GLN A 191 -9.01 7.07 13.63
C GLN A 191 -10.49 7.04 13.22
N ARG A 192 -11.09 5.84 13.15
CA ARG A 192 -12.52 5.66 12.84
C ARG A 192 -13.40 5.98 14.04
N LYS A 193 -13.36 7.21 14.54
CA LYS A 193 -14.42 7.69 15.43
C LYS A 193 -15.63 8.05 14.56
N PRO A 194 -16.84 7.54 14.85
CA PRO A 194 -18.05 8.09 14.25
C PRO A 194 -18.07 9.58 14.61
N ARG A 195 -18.04 10.45 13.60
CA ARG A 195 -18.24 11.88 13.87
C ARG A 195 -19.69 12.03 14.31
N PRO A 196 -19.96 12.54 15.53
CA PRO A 196 -21.30 13.03 15.82
C PRO A 196 -21.63 14.08 14.75
N VAL A 197 -22.85 14.03 14.24
CA VAL A 197 -23.40 15.13 13.43
C VAL A 197 -23.52 16.30 14.40
N VAL A 198 -22.45 17.09 14.52
CA VAL A 198 -22.47 18.32 15.29
C VAL A 198 -23.24 19.31 14.43
N ALA A 199 -24.45 19.66 14.87
CA ALA A 199 -25.16 20.82 14.34
C ALA A 199 -24.19 22.00 14.35
N VAL A 200 -24.17 22.78 13.26
CA VAL A 200 -23.30 23.94 13.12
C VAL A 200 -23.69 24.97 14.19
N ASP A 201 -23.11 24.85 15.39
CA ASP A 201 -23.18 25.89 16.40
C ASP A 201 -22.18 26.96 16.02
N SER A 202 -22.72 28.03 15.44
CA SER A 202 -22.02 29.24 15.07
C SER A 202 -21.73 30.08 16.31
N SER A 203 -20.94 29.60 17.27
CA SER A 203 -20.38 30.52 18.28
C SER A 203 -19.18 29.94 19.01
N LYS A 204 -18.01 30.50 18.69
CA LYS A 204 -16.91 30.90 19.60
C LYS A 204 -15.66 31.15 18.75
N VAL A 205 -15.64 32.31 18.10
CA VAL A 205 -14.40 32.89 17.59
C VAL A 205 -13.64 33.42 18.82
N PRO A 206 -12.41 32.97 19.10
CA PRO A 206 -11.61 33.59 20.14
C PRO A 206 -11.17 34.97 19.65
N LEU A 207 -11.79 36.01 20.19
CA LEU A 207 -11.26 37.37 20.18
C LEU A 207 -9.96 37.36 20.98
N ASN A 208 -8.83 37.44 20.28
CA ASN A 208 -7.50 37.70 20.84
C ASN A 208 -7.00 36.70 21.89
N GLY A 209 -6.50 35.56 21.42
CA GLY A 209 -5.68 34.66 22.21
C GLY A 209 -5.47 33.34 21.48
N ARG A 210 -4.23 33.03 21.11
CA ARG A 210 -3.88 31.70 20.59
C ARG A 210 -4.18 30.70 21.71
N SER A 211 -5.26 29.92 21.59
CA SER A 211 -5.66 29.03 22.68
C SER A 211 -4.56 27.98 22.91
N VAL A 212 -4.19 27.75 24.16
CA VAL A 212 -3.22 26.71 24.56
C VAL A 212 -3.60 25.34 23.96
N ALA A 213 -4.89 25.07 23.81
CA ALA A 213 -5.41 23.87 23.18
C ALA A 213 -5.10 23.77 21.67
N VAL A 214 -5.11 24.89 20.94
CA VAL A 214 -4.71 24.94 19.52
C VAL A 214 -3.20 24.70 19.39
N ASP A 215 -2.39 25.30 20.26
CA ASP A 215 -0.94 25.12 20.24
C ASP A 215 -0.50 23.71 20.67
N GLN A 216 -1.20 23.11 21.64
CA GLN A 216 -1.01 21.71 22.03
C GLN A 216 -1.37 20.74 20.89
N LYS A 217 -2.50 20.97 20.19
CA LYS A 217 -2.89 20.17 19.01
C LYS A 217 -1.86 20.30 17.89
N ALA A 218 -1.41 21.52 17.59
CA ALA A 218 -0.39 21.77 16.56
C ALA A 218 0.95 21.09 16.90
N THR A 219 1.36 21.12 18.17
CA THR A 219 2.59 20.46 18.65
C THR A 219 2.48 18.94 18.54
N LYS A 220 1.36 18.35 18.99
CA LYS A 220 1.10 16.90 18.88
C LYS A 220 1.09 16.44 17.41
N GLN A 221 0.50 17.25 16.53
CA GLN A 221 0.46 17.01 15.11
C GLN A 221 1.87 17.04 14.48
N LYS A 222 2.68 18.06 14.79
CA LYS A 222 4.09 18.15 14.34
C LYS A 222 4.90 16.93 14.79
N LYS A 223 4.77 16.52 16.06
CA LYS A 223 5.45 15.35 16.61
C LYS A 223 5.04 14.07 15.87
N SER A 224 3.74 13.87 15.60
CA SER A 224 3.26 12.72 14.84
C SER A 224 3.82 12.65 13.42
N VAL A 225 3.93 13.80 12.73
CA VAL A 225 4.53 13.85 11.39
C VAL A 225 6.00 13.48 11.43
N LEU A 226 6.73 14.02 12.40
CA LEU A 226 8.16 13.74 12.55
C LEU A 226 8.37 12.24 12.77
N ILE A 227 7.60 11.62 13.68
CA ILE A 227 7.65 10.17 13.92
C ILE A 227 7.36 9.40 12.63
N GLN A 228 6.28 9.73 11.91
CA GLN A 228 5.96 9.02 10.67
C GLN A 228 7.06 9.16 9.62
N LYS A 229 7.65 10.35 9.45
CA LYS A 229 8.79 10.57 8.55
C LYS A 229 10.00 9.73 8.95
N SER A 230 10.34 9.71 10.24
CA SER A 230 11.44 8.90 10.76
C SER A 230 11.20 7.41 10.55
N VAL A 231 9.98 6.91 10.78
CA VAL A 231 9.61 5.51 10.54
C VAL A 231 9.71 5.17 9.05
N ILE A 232 9.18 6.01 8.16
CA ILE A 232 9.27 5.81 6.70
C ILE A 232 10.73 5.75 6.26
N ALA A 233 11.56 6.71 6.71
CA ALA A 233 12.97 6.78 6.35
C ALA A 233 13.75 5.56 6.87
N GLY A 234 13.57 5.20 8.15
CA GLY A 234 14.23 4.06 8.76
C GLY A 234 13.85 2.73 8.11
N LEU A 235 12.55 2.49 7.89
CA LEU A 235 12.06 1.27 7.23
C LEU A 235 12.56 1.17 5.79
N SER A 236 12.45 2.27 5.02
CA SER A 236 12.90 2.29 3.63
C SER A 236 14.41 2.04 3.54
N LEU A 237 15.19 2.69 4.40
CA LEU A 237 16.65 2.52 4.42
C LEU A 237 17.04 1.08 4.76
N ALA A 238 16.41 0.47 5.77
CA ALA A 238 16.69 -0.90 6.18
C ALA A 238 16.32 -1.92 5.09
N LEU A 239 15.21 -1.72 4.38
CA LEU A 239 14.81 -2.60 3.28
C LEU A 239 15.71 -2.41 2.05
N VAL A 240 16.08 -1.17 1.72
CA VAL A 240 17.01 -0.90 0.60
C VAL A 240 18.41 -1.42 0.91
N SER A 241 18.91 -1.27 2.14
CA SER A 241 20.21 -1.85 2.54
C SER A 241 20.20 -3.37 2.41
N SER A 242 19.07 -4.02 2.72
CA SER A 242 18.89 -5.46 2.52
C SER A 242 19.08 -5.87 1.05
N LEU A 243 18.56 -5.10 0.09
CA LEU A 243 18.77 -5.37 -1.34
C LEU A 243 20.26 -5.32 -1.72
N VAL A 244 20.97 -4.32 -1.20
CA VAL A 244 22.41 -4.16 -1.46
C VAL A 244 23.18 -5.35 -0.88
N ILE A 245 22.83 -5.79 0.32
CA ILE A 245 23.44 -6.97 0.95
C ILE A 245 23.16 -8.22 0.13
N ILE A 246 21.89 -8.49 -0.21
CA ILE A 246 21.50 -9.65 -1.04
C ILE A 246 22.26 -9.67 -2.36
N SER A 247 22.37 -8.52 -3.03
CA SER A 247 23.12 -8.38 -4.27
C SER A 247 24.61 -8.68 -4.12
N ARG A 248 25.24 -8.30 -3.01
CA ARG A 248 26.70 -8.46 -2.81
C ARG A 248 27.08 -9.82 -2.22
N ASP A 249 26.28 -10.35 -1.31
CA ASP A 249 26.54 -11.64 -0.65
C ASP A 249 26.35 -12.83 -1.59
N THR A 250 25.42 -12.71 -2.55
CA THR A 250 25.10 -13.81 -3.46
C THR A 250 26.16 -13.94 -4.55
N LYS A 251 27.24 -14.67 -4.25
CA LYS A 251 28.37 -14.88 -5.18
C LYS A 251 28.16 -16.05 -6.15
N LYS A 252 27.36 -17.04 -5.76
CA LYS A 252 27.05 -18.22 -6.58
C LYS A 252 25.55 -18.25 -6.84
N ILE A 253 25.19 -18.22 -8.12
CA ILE A 253 23.80 -18.20 -8.57
C ILE A 253 23.53 -19.48 -9.36
N PRO A 254 22.82 -20.46 -8.77
CA PRO A 254 22.28 -21.58 -9.52
C PRO A 254 21.38 -21.08 -10.65
N LEU A 255 21.30 -21.79 -11.77
CA LEU A 255 20.37 -21.47 -12.87
C LEU A 255 20.58 -20.11 -13.55
N ARG A 256 21.79 -19.53 -13.47
CA ARG A 256 22.12 -18.21 -14.06
C ARG A 256 21.68 -18.02 -15.52
N LEU A 257 21.70 -19.08 -16.33
CA LEU A 257 21.32 -19.02 -17.75
C LEU A 257 19.80 -18.88 -17.91
N ASP A 258 19.04 -19.56 -17.08
CA ASP A 258 17.59 -19.50 -17.13
C ASP A 258 17.11 -18.16 -16.56
N PHE A 259 17.76 -17.66 -15.51
CA PHE A 259 17.53 -16.32 -14.99
C PHE A 259 17.80 -15.26 -16.07
N ALA A 260 18.90 -15.39 -16.82
CA ALA A 260 19.19 -14.51 -17.94
C ALA A 260 18.10 -14.53 -19.01
N LYS A 261 17.61 -15.72 -19.39
CA LYS A 261 16.53 -15.88 -20.37
C LYS A 261 15.22 -15.24 -19.90
N MET A 262 14.87 -15.39 -18.62
CA MET A 262 13.66 -14.77 -18.06
C MET A 262 13.77 -13.25 -18.05
N TYR A 263 14.87 -12.68 -17.56
CA TYR A 263 15.07 -11.23 -17.51
C TYR A 263 15.17 -10.58 -18.91
N ALA A 264 15.60 -11.32 -19.93
CA ALA A 264 15.62 -10.86 -21.31
C ALA A 264 14.22 -10.64 -21.91
N ARG A 265 13.15 -11.14 -21.26
CA ARG A 265 11.76 -10.88 -21.69
C ARG A 265 11.22 -9.52 -21.23
N ILE A 266 11.91 -8.85 -20.30
CA ILE A 266 11.49 -7.54 -19.78
C ILE A 266 12.25 -6.39 -20.48
N ILE A 267 13.49 -6.66 -20.95
CA ILE A 267 14.42 -5.70 -21.54
C ILE A 267 15.30 -6.42 -22.56
#